data_AF-A0A846CJ93-F1
#
_entry.id   AF-A0A846CJ93-F1
#
_cell.length_a   1.000
_cell.length_b   1.000
_cell.length_c   1.000
_cell.angle_alpha   90.00
_cell.angle_beta   90.00
_cell.angle_gamma   90.00
#
_symmetry.space_group_name_H-M   'P 1'
#
loop_
_entity.id
_entity.type
_entity.pdbx_description
1 polymer ?
#
loop_
_entity_poly.entity_id
_entity_poly.type
_entity_poly.pdbx_seq_one_letter_code
_entity_poly.pdbx_strand_id
1 'polypeptide(L)'
;MVTEKILKQEIQETIETETFQWTKQWYPVAVVDHTDPSRPYPFQLLGKNLVLWRDNTGKWSCFEDVCPHRLVPLSEGRVESDGTLMCAYHAWRFNSEGKCVSIPQSKDKETEAKNCTNSKSCAVVYPTQERQGLLWVWPESDSQAQVESQLREPRVVPEMENPSDRVVKLFWNMRDLPYGWDLFMENVSDPAHVPVSHHGFMGSRYTEDKYYDMIPVRKIATQEGFSFEITPLKTPGIKQAIHDFQPPCHMRIVSEFENGGKFILALYAIPTRPGWCRHIGCQVLLKDEQGKRPKGLAFFGLPMPQWLGHVLGSLFLHQDLVFLHYQEKILANRQEGKYLDAVYTPNPQDKMVITFRKWLEKRAGGGIPWSKECNPELPPPEYDKRKLFDVWETHTKHCRVCQDALKNINRLKILAYVVAGLCLCWGIIIDARAIAIQAATAAITETATSVSGLALPPLGFWFALGGAALFAFSGYKLQQLSRLFYVYEFEHADND
;
A
#
# COMPACT_ATOMS: atom_id res chain seq x y z
N MET A 1 28.10 -41.35 -19.76
CA MET A 1 27.66 -40.30 -20.70
C MET A 1 26.18 -40.42 -21.07
N VAL A 2 25.65 -41.59 -21.46
CA VAL A 2 24.22 -41.76 -21.80
C VAL A 2 23.31 -41.56 -20.59
N THR A 3 23.66 -42.13 -19.42
CA THR A 3 22.89 -41.99 -18.16
C THR A 3 22.86 -40.57 -17.63
N GLU A 4 23.94 -39.81 -17.75
CA GLU A 4 24.00 -38.41 -17.31
C GLU A 4 23.20 -37.47 -18.23
N LYS A 5 23.10 -37.82 -19.51
CA LYS A 5 22.31 -37.10 -20.51
C LYS A 5 20.82 -37.38 -20.35
N ILE A 6 20.45 -38.64 -20.05
CA ILE A 6 19.07 -39.04 -19.70
C ILE A 6 18.65 -38.38 -18.39
N LEU A 7 19.49 -38.41 -17.35
CA LEU A 7 19.17 -37.76 -16.07
C LEU A 7 19.01 -36.24 -16.22
N LYS A 8 19.87 -35.58 -17.02
CA LYS A 8 19.72 -34.15 -17.33
C LYS A 8 18.46 -33.86 -18.15
N GLN A 9 18.05 -34.78 -19.03
CA GLN A 9 16.86 -34.63 -19.85
C GLN A 9 15.57 -34.89 -19.05
N GLU A 10 15.57 -35.90 -18.17
CA GLU A 10 14.47 -36.18 -17.24
C GLU A 10 14.31 -35.04 -16.22
N ILE A 11 15.42 -34.52 -15.67
CA ILE A 11 15.40 -33.33 -14.78
C ILE A 11 14.91 -32.09 -15.54
N GLN A 12 15.34 -31.88 -16.79
CA GLN A 12 14.88 -30.77 -17.63
C GLN A 12 13.38 -30.91 -17.96
N GLU A 13 12.88 -32.11 -18.25
CA GLU A 13 11.45 -32.39 -18.49
C GLU A 13 10.60 -32.28 -17.21
N THR A 14 11.14 -32.65 -16.03
CA THR A 14 10.45 -32.43 -14.74
C THR A 14 10.36 -30.94 -14.38
N ILE A 15 11.43 -30.18 -14.63
CA ILE A 15 11.45 -28.72 -14.45
C ILE A 15 10.51 -28.04 -15.46
N GLU A 16 10.39 -28.58 -16.68
CA GLU A 16 9.44 -28.07 -17.68
C GLU A 16 7.97 -28.46 -17.41
N THR A 17 7.68 -29.35 -16.46
CA THR A 17 6.32 -29.77 -16.07
C THR A 17 5.87 -29.30 -14.69
N GLU A 18 6.74 -28.65 -13.91
CA GLU A 18 6.38 -28.10 -12.60
C GLU A 18 5.39 -26.94 -12.72
N THR A 19 4.24 -27.07 -12.07
CA THR A 19 3.25 -25.99 -11.90
C THR A 19 3.52 -25.23 -10.61
N PHE A 20 3.54 -23.91 -10.69
CA PHE A 20 3.77 -23.00 -9.57
C PHE A 20 2.77 -23.24 -8.44
N GLN A 21 3.29 -23.48 -7.24
CA GLN A 21 2.50 -23.74 -6.04
C GLN A 21 2.19 -22.42 -5.34
N TRP A 22 1.01 -21.84 -5.61
CA TRP A 22 0.58 -20.54 -5.06
C TRP A 22 0.52 -20.50 -3.53
N THR A 23 0.04 -21.57 -2.90
CA THR A 23 -0.14 -21.65 -1.45
C THR A 23 1.15 -21.94 -0.69
N LYS A 24 2.19 -22.41 -1.39
CA LYS A 24 3.50 -22.72 -0.81
C LYS A 24 4.49 -21.59 -1.00
N GLN A 25 4.09 -20.36 -0.70
CA GLN A 25 4.91 -19.16 -0.90
C GLN A 25 4.72 -18.17 0.25
N TRP A 26 5.72 -17.32 0.46
CA TRP A 26 5.61 -16.20 1.37
C TRP A 26 5.01 -14.98 0.66
N TYR A 27 3.97 -14.39 1.26
CA TYR A 27 3.35 -13.15 0.79
C TYR A 27 3.51 -12.04 1.84
N PRO A 28 3.97 -10.83 1.47
CA PRO A 28 3.99 -9.71 2.39
C PRO A 28 2.59 -9.10 2.47
N VAL A 29 1.91 -9.24 3.60
CA VAL A 29 0.48 -8.90 3.70
C VAL A 29 0.21 -7.57 4.41
N ALA A 30 1.17 -7.08 5.19
CA ALA A 30 1.07 -5.83 5.92
C ALA A 30 2.44 -5.21 6.19
N VAL A 31 2.46 -3.91 6.44
CA VAL A 31 3.65 -3.16 6.87
C VAL A 31 3.59 -2.96 8.38
N VAL A 32 4.63 -3.35 9.11
CA VAL A 32 4.67 -3.32 10.58
C VAL A 32 4.39 -1.91 11.12
N ASP A 33 4.99 -0.89 10.54
CA ASP A 33 4.81 0.50 10.99
C ASP A 33 3.41 1.06 10.72
N HIS A 34 2.64 0.43 9.83
CA HIS A 34 1.28 0.86 9.50
C HIS A 34 0.25 0.23 10.42
N THR A 35 0.55 -0.93 11.02
CA THR A 35 -0.39 -1.66 11.86
C THR A 35 -0.45 -1.09 13.30
N ASP A 36 -1.60 -1.22 13.94
CA ASP A 36 -1.74 -0.99 15.38
C ASP A 36 -1.44 -2.31 16.11
N PRO A 37 -0.32 -2.42 16.85
CA PRO A 37 0.04 -3.67 17.52
C PRO A 37 -0.91 -4.03 18.67
N SER A 38 -1.76 -3.11 19.13
CA SER A 38 -2.72 -3.36 20.21
C SER A 38 -4.03 -3.99 19.75
N ARG A 39 -4.22 -4.12 18.43
CA ARG A 39 -5.48 -4.57 17.84
C ARG A 39 -5.26 -5.70 16.84
N PRO A 40 -6.22 -6.62 16.70
CA PRO A 40 -6.22 -7.54 15.57
C PRO A 40 -6.32 -6.77 14.25
N TYR A 41 -5.63 -7.28 13.22
CA TYR A 41 -5.55 -6.70 11.89
C TYR A 41 -6.11 -7.70 10.86
N PRO A 42 -7.35 -7.52 10.39
CA PRO A 42 -7.94 -8.39 9.36
C PRO A 42 -7.33 -8.12 7.99
N PHE A 43 -7.17 -9.17 7.19
CA PHE A 43 -6.77 -9.08 5.79
C PHE A 43 -7.25 -10.31 5.00
N GLN A 44 -7.10 -10.25 3.68
CA GLN A 44 -7.40 -11.37 2.79
C GLN A 44 -6.17 -11.82 2.01
N LEU A 45 -6.04 -13.13 1.80
CA LEU A 45 -4.97 -13.73 1.00
C LEU A 45 -5.51 -14.97 0.29
N LEU A 46 -5.40 -15.01 -1.03
CA LEU A 46 -5.89 -16.11 -1.88
C LEU A 46 -7.37 -16.47 -1.59
N GLY A 47 -8.19 -15.47 -1.28
CA GLY A 47 -9.61 -15.62 -0.97
C GLY A 47 -9.91 -16.11 0.46
N LYS A 48 -8.90 -16.23 1.34
CA LYS A 48 -9.08 -16.55 2.76
C LYS A 48 -9.15 -15.29 3.60
N ASN A 49 -10.04 -15.26 4.59
CA ASN A 49 -10.06 -14.22 5.62
C ASN A 49 -9.11 -14.63 6.74
N LEU A 50 -8.10 -13.79 7.01
CA LEU A 50 -7.06 -14.04 7.98
C LEU A 50 -6.92 -12.85 8.93
N VAL A 51 -6.36 -13.10 10.11
CA VAL A 51 -6.15 -12.07 11.13
C VAL A 51 -4.74 -12.13 11.68
N LEU A 52 -4.03 -11.01 11.57
CA LEU A 52 -2.76 -10.78 12.26
C LEU A 52 -3.01 -10.18 13.64
N TRP A 53 -2.26 -10.60 14.63
CA TRP A 53 -2.26 -9.95 15.94
C TRP A 53 -0.89 -10.12 16.60
N ARG A 54 -0.56 -9.19 17.51
CA ARG A 54 0.74 -9.17 18.19
C ARG A 54 0.56 -9.59 19.63
N ASP A 55 1.27 -10.62 20.07
CA ASP A 55 1.21 -11.08 21.46
C ASP A 55 2.03 -10.17 22.40
N ASN A 56 1.99 -10.46 23.70
CA ASN A 56 2.72 -9.71 24.72
C ASN A 56 4.25 -9.92 24.69
N THR A 57 4.74 -10.90 23.91
CA THR A 57 6.17 -11.08 23.63
C THR A 57 6.64 -10.19 22.48
N GLY A 58 5.70 -9.52 21.81
CA GLY A 58 5.96 -8.67 20.65
C GLY A 58 6.04 -9.46 19.34
N LYS A 59 5.63 -10.73 19.32
CA LYS A 59 5.62 -11.57 18.13
C LYS A 59 4.26 -11.48 17.42
N TRP A 60 4.29 -11.35 16.10
CA TRP A 60 3.09 -11.42 15.27
C TRP A 60 2.71 -12.86 14.98
N SER A 61 1.41 -13.16 15.10
CA SER A 61 0.80 -14.44 14.76
C SER A 61 -0.36 -14.22 13.79
N CYS A 62 -0.60 -15.20 12.92
CA CYS A 62 -1.70 -15.17 11.96
C CYS A 62 -2.63 -16.36 12.19
N PHE A 63 -3.93 -16.08 12.35
CA PHE A 63 -4.97 -17.12 12.35
C PHE A 63 -5.86 -17.00 11.12
N GLU A 64 -6.57 -18.09 10.83
CA GLU A 64 -7.83 -17.99 10.11
C GLU A 64 -8.76 -17.06 10.90
N ASP A 65 -9.43 -16.11 10.23
CA ASP A 65 -10.26 -15.11 10.91
C ASP A 65 -11.64 -15.66 11.28
N VAL A 66 -11.65 -16.79 11.98
CA VAL A 66 -12.86 -17.56 12.30
C VAL A 66 -12.69 -18.20 13.67
N CYS A 67 -13.56 -17.82 14.61
CA CYS A 67 -13.60 -18.44 15.93
C CYS A 67 -14.21 -19.85 15.83
N PRO A 68 -13.53 -20.91 16.29
CA PRO A 68 -14.00 -22.29 16.14
C PRO A 68 -15.28 -22.58 16.92
N HIS A 69 -15.69 -21.71 17.86
CA HIS A 69 -16.92 -21.88 18.61
C HIS A 69 -18.18 -21.69 17.74
N ARG A 70 -18.28 -20.56 17.00
CA ARG A 70 -19.48 -20.19 16.22
C ARG A 70 -19.18 -19.44 14.92
N LEU A 71 -17.96 -19.59 14.39
CA LEU A 71 -17.55 -19.09 13.09
C LEU A 71 -17.68 -17.56 12.91
N VAL A 72 -17.51 -16.81 14.00
CA VAL A 72 -17.47 -15.34 13.99
C VAL A 72 -16.04 -14.83 13.83
N PRO A 73 -15.81 -13.64 13.24
CA PRO A 73 -14.47 -13.11 13.04
C PRO A 73 -13.73 -12.90 14.37
N LEU A 74 -12.48 -13.35 14.42
CA LEU A 74 -11.57 -13.13 15.54
C LEU A 74 -10.99 -11.71 15.51
N SER A 75 -10.97 -11.08 14.34
CA SER A 75 -10.51 -9.71 14.10
C SER A 75 -11.37 -8.64 14.77
N GLU A 76 -12.65 -8.93 15.04
CA GLU A 76 -13.54 -8.10 15.87
C GLU A 76 -13.22 -8.21 17.37
N GLY A 77 -12.29 -9.10 17.74
CA GLY A 77 -11.82 -9.33 19.10
C GLY A 77 -10.84 -8.28 19.61
N ARG A 78 -10.07 -8.68 20.63
CA ARG A 78 -9.00 -7.86 21.20
C ARG A 78 -7.84 -8.72 21.71
N VAL A 79 -6.65 -8.13 21.72
CA VAL A 79 -5.48 -8.71 22.36
C VAL A 79 -5.51 -8.37 23.83
N GLU A 80 -5.51 -9.39 24.69
CA GLU A 80 -5.52 -9.23 26.13
C GLU A 80 -4.09 -9.05 26.67
N SER A 81 -3.97 -8.51 27.89
CA SER A 81 -2.67 -8.16 28.50
C SER A 81 -1.72 -9.35 28.71
N ASP A 82 -2.25 -10.57 28.80
CA ASP A 82 -1.46 -11.80 28.88
C ASP A 82 -1.01 -12.34 27.52
N GLY A 83 -1.23 -11.60 26.43
CA GLY A 83 -0.79 -11.98 25.10
C GLY A 83 -1.68 -13.03 24.42
N THR A 84 -2.97 -13.07 24.75
CA THR A 84 -3.95 -13.95 24.09
C THR A 84 -4.92 -13.16 23.23
N LEU A 85 -5.38 -13.75 22.13
CA LEU A 85 -6.45 -13.19 21.31
C LEU A 85 -7.79 -13.63 21.86
N MET A 86 -8.64 -12.68 22.22
CA MET A 86 -9.99 -12.95 22.73
C MET A 86 -11.06 -12.66 21.69
N CYS A 87 -11.90 -13.66 21.42
CA CYS A 87 -13.08 -13.51 20.57
C CYS A 87 -14.13 -12.60 21.23
N ALA A 88 -14.63 -11.59 20.50
CA ALA A 88 -15.61 -10.64 21.01
C ALA A 88 -16.99 -11.23 21.32
N TYR A 89 -17.34 -12.40 20.76
CA TYR A 89 -18.69 -12.95 20.92
C TYR A 89 -18.89 -13.66 22.25
N HIS A 90 -17.97 -14.54 22.64
CA HIS A 90 -18.09 -15.35 23.87
C HIS A 90 -16.82 -15.37 24.71
N ALA A 91 -15.88 -14.45 24.47
CA ALA A 91 -14.65 -14.32 25.26
C ALA A 91 -13.78 -15.60 25.31
N TRP A 92 -13.88 -16.47 24.31
CA TRP A 92 -12.90 -17.56 24.15
C TRP A 92 -11.55 -16.96 23.81
N ARG A 93 -10.49 -17.50 24.41
CA ARG A 93 -9.14 -16.96 24.29
C ARG A 93 -8.18 -17.98 23.69
N PHE A 94 -7.29 -17.50 22.83
CA PHE A 94 -6.34 -18.32 22.10
C PHE A 94 -4.92 -17.76 22.29
N ASN A 95 -3.95 -18.63 22.56
CA ASN A 95 -2.53 -18.24 22.52
C ASN A 95 -2.02 -18.21 21.06
N SER A 96 -0.78 -17.76 20.82
CA SER A 96 -0.16 -17.65 19.49
C SER A 96 0.00 -18.98 18.73
N GLU A 97 -0.09 -20.12 19.42
CA GLU A 97 -0.08 -21.47 18.83
C GLU A 97 -1.49 -21.95 18.44
N GLY A 98 -2.51 -21.09 18.58
CA GLY A 98 -3.90 -21.40 18.28
C GLY A 98 -4.60 -22.22 19.36
N LYS A 99 -3.92 -22.60 20.44
CA LYS A 99 -4.50 -23.36 21.54
C LYS A 99 -5.54 -22.51 22.26
N CYS A 100 -6.72 -23.07 22.47
CA CYS A 100 -7.71 -22.47 23.35
C CYS A 100 -7.21 -22.51 24.80
N VAL A 101 -7.14 -21.36 25.45
CA VAL A 101 -6.63 -21.22 26.82
C VAL A 101 -7.68 -20.77 27.82
N SER A 102 -8.84 -20.29 27.35
CA SER A 102 -9.98 -20.00 28.22
C SER A 102 -11.31 -20.12 27.49
N ILE A 103 -12.26 -20.74 28.16
CA ILE A 103 -13.67 -20.92 27.80
C ILE A 103 -14.48 -20.51 29.03
N PRO A 104 -14.72 -19.20 29.23
CA PRO A 104 -15.24 -18.68 30.50
C PRO A 104 -16.67 -19.13 30.82
N GLN A 105 -17.41 -19.67 29.86
CA GLN A 105 -18.75 -20.24 30.09
C GLN A 105 -18.73 -21.70 30.58
N SER A 106 -17.55 -22.29 30.81
CA SER A 106 -17.43 -23.63 31.39
C SER A 106 -17.95 -23.64 32.84
N LYS A 107 -18.54 -24.76 33.26
CA LYS A 107 -19.14 -24.92 34.60
C LYS A 107 -18.14 -24.66 35.73
N ASP A 108 -16.92 -25.16 35.56
CA ASP A 108 -15.82 -25.09 36.52
C ASP A 108 -14.47 -25.18 35.77
N LYS A 109 -13.37 -24.93 36.49
CA LYS A 109 -12.00 -24.91 35.92
C LYS A 109 -11.57 -26.26 35.36
N GLU A 110 -12.04 -27.36 35.93
CA GLU A 110 -11.72 -28.71 35.45
C GLU A 110 -12.39 -28.96 34.09
N THR A 111 -13.66 -28.59 33.97
CA THR A 111 -14.41 -28.64 32.70
C THR A 111 -13.79 -27.72 31.65
N GLU A 112 -13.37 -26.50 32.03
CA GLU A 112 -12.66 -25.57 31.14
C GLU A 112 -11.36 -26.18 30.62
N ALA A 113 -10.50 -26.67 31.52
CA ALA A 113 -9.24 -27.29 31.15
C ALA A 113 -9.45 -28.47 30.18
N LYS A 114 -10.44 -29.33 30.47
CA LYS A 114 -10.82 -30.43 29.58
C LYS A 114 -11.27 -29.92 28.20
N ASN A 115 -12.17 -28.94 28.15
CA ASN A 115 -12.68 -28.40 26.88
C ASN A 115 -11.57 -27.73 26.05
N CYS A 116 -10.68 -26.98 26.68
CA CYS A 116 -9.51 -26.34 26.05
C CYS A 116 -8.50 -27.34 25.47
N THR A 117 -8.50 -28.61 25.91
CA THR A 117 -7.66 -29.66 25.31
C THR A 117 -8.26 -30.29 24.04
N ASN A 118 -9.53 -30.03 23.75
CA ASN A 118 -10.16 -30.56 22.53
C ASN A 118 -9.60 -29.84 21.30
N SER A 119 -9.11 -30.58 20.31
CA SER A 119 -8.55 -30.00 19.07
C SER A 119 -9.56 -29.13 18.31
N LYS A 120 -10.87 -29.42 18.41
CA LYS A 120 -11.93 -28.59 17.82
C LYS A 120 -12.08 -27.22 18.49
N SER A 121 -11.48 -27.03 19.66
CA SER A 121 -11.43 -25.72 20.32
C SER A 121 -10.30 -24.84 19.80
N CYS A 122 -9.33 -25.37 19.07
CA CYS A 122 -8.17 -24.61 18.60
C CYS A 122 -8.51 -23.72 17.39
N ALA A 123 -7.88 -22.54 17.33
CA ALA A 123 -7.83 -21.73 16.13
C ALA A 123 -6.82 -22.31 15.13
N VAL A 124 -7.04 -22.06 13.83
CA VAL A 124 -6.14 -22.48 12.76
C VAL A 124 -5.03 -21.44 12.61
N VAL A 125 -3.77 -21.89 12.65
CA VAL A 125 -2.58 -21.02 12.65
C VAL A 125 -1.85 -21.09 11.31
N TYR A 126 -1.40 -19.94 10.82
CA TYR A 126 -0.60 -19.82 9.61
C TYR A 126 0.84 -19.41 9.94
N PRO A 127 1.86 -20.04 9.32
CA PRO A 127 3.24 -19.61 9.49
C PRO A 127 3.38 -18.13 9.14
N THR A 128 4.01 -17.39 10.05
CA THR A 128 4.13 -15.93 10.00
C THR A 128 5.56 -15.53 10.35
N GLN A 129 6.11 -14.56 9.63
CA GLN A 129 7.40 -13.96 9.97
C GLN A 129 7.42 -12.46 9.71
N GLU A 130 8.27 -11.75 10.46
CA GLU A 130 8.56 -10.34 10.23
C GLU A 130 9.93 -10.23 9.54
N ARG A 131 9.99 -9.56 8.38
CA ARG A 131 11.24 -9.32 7.66
C ARG A 131 11.15 -8.06 6.81
N GLN A 132 12.21 -7.24 6.81
CA GLN A 132 12.27 -5.95 6.10
C GLN A 132 11.18 -4.94 6.48
N GLY A 133 10.63 -5.06 7.69
CA GLY A 133 9.49 -4.25 8.17
C GLY A 133 8.15 -4.64 7.55
N LEU A 134 8.08 -5.82 6.92
CA LEU A 134 6.86 -6.42 6.39
C LEU A 134 6.48 -7.66 7.21
N LEU A 135 5.17 -7.89 7.34
CA LEU A 135 4.61 -9.13 7.89
C LEU A 135 4.32 -10.08 6.74
N TRP A 136 4.96 -11.24 6.77
CA TRP A 136 4.84 -12.28 5.76
C TRP A 136 4.02 -13.44 6.29
N VAL A 137 3.12 -13.95 5.46
CA VAL A 137 2.25 -15.09 5.78
C VAL A 137 2.39 -16.17 4.71
N TRP A 138 2.45 -17.43 5.17
CA TRP A 138 2.41 -18.62 4.34
C TRP A 138 0.96 -19.13 4.26
N PRO A 139 0.33 -19.26 3.07
CA PRO A 139 -1.09 -19.59 2.93
C PRO A 139 -1.56 -21.02 3.28
N GLU A 140 -0.72 -21.84 3.93
CA GLU A 140 -1.07 -23.18 4.42
C GLU A 140 -0.84 -23.28 5.92
N SER A 141 -1.67 -24.06 6.61
CA SER A 141 -1.73 -24.10 8.08
C SER A 141 -1.46 -25.47 8.69
N ASP A 142 -1.22 -26.49 7.87
CA ASP A 142 -0.94 -27.84 8.37
C ASP A 142 0.49 -27.97 8.94
N SER A 143 0.77 -29.12 9.56
CA SER A 143 2.09 -29.38 10.15
C SER A 143 3.23 -29.41 9.12
N GLN A 144 2.94 -29.75 7.86
CA GLN A 144 3.95 -29.72 6.79
C GLN A 144 4.26 -28.28 6.39
N ALA A 145 3.26 -27.40 6.35
CA ALA A 145 3.43 -25.98 6.06
C ALA A 145 4.44 -25.31 7.02
N GLN A 146 4.46 -25.70 8.30
CA GLN A 146 5.44 -25.18 9.26
C GLN A 146 6.88 -25.58 8.91
N VAL A 147 7.09 -26.76 8.33
CA VAL A 147 8.41 -27.22 7.87
C VAL A 147 8.77 -26.60 6.53
N GLU A 148 7.86 -26.65 5.55
CA GLU A 148 8.09 -26.12 4.21
C GLU A 148 8.34 -24.61 4.19
N SER A 149 7.62 -23.86 5.03
CA SER A 149 7.80 -22.41 5.15
C SER A 149 9.19 -22.02 5.70
N GLN A 150 9.84 -22.90 6.47
CA GLN A 150 11.22 -22.70 6.94
C GLN A 150 12.27 -23.03 5.87
N LEU A 151 11.92 -23.83 4.86
CA LEU A 151 12.81 -24.22 3.76
C LEU A 151 12.79 -23.21 2.60
N ARG A 152 11.89 -22.22 2.64
CA ARG A 152 11.70 -21.23 1.58
C ARG A 152 11.84 -19.82 2.12
N GLU A 153 12.65 -19.03 1.43
CA GLU A 153 12.86 -17.62 1.74
C GLU A 153 11.79 -16.73 1.07
N PRO A 154 11.33 -15.66 1.73
CA PRO A 154 10.48 -14.65 1.10
C PRO A 154 11.22 -13.87 0.00
N ARG A 155 10.47 -13.28 -0.93
CA ARG A 155 11.01 -12.43 -2.00
C ARG A 155 11.45 -11.07 -1.47
N VAL A 156 12.64 -11.00 -0.89
CA VAL A 156 13.18 -9.78 -0.27
C VAL A 156 13.91 -8.87 -1.27
N VAL A 157 14.19 -7.63 -0.86
CA VAL A 157 15.15 -6.75 -1.55
C VAL A 157 16.54 -6.99 -0.98
N PRO A 158 17.47 -7.63 -1.71
CA PRO A 158 18.76 -8.07 -1.14
C PRO A 158 19.60 -6.91 -0.58
N GLU A 159 19.56 -5.73 -1.21
CA GLU A 159 20.28 -4.54 -0.74
C GLU A 159 19.85 -4.09 0.66
N MET A 160 18.66 -4.46 1.13
CA MET A 160 18.17 -4.11 2.47
C MET A 160 18.57 -5.11 3.57
N GLU A 161 19.07 -6.30 3.23
CA GLU A 161 19.45 -7.33 4.22
C GLU A 161 20.76 -6.98 4.94
N ASN A 162 21.64 -6.21 4.30
CA ASN A 162 22.91 -5.74 4.87
C ASN A 162 22.87 -4.22 5.02
N PRO A 163 22.25 -3.69 6.09
CA PRO A 163 22.12 -2.26 6.28
C PRO A 163 23.50 -1.61 6.35
N SER A 164 23.75 -0.70 5.43
CA SER A 164 24.92 0.18 5.41
C SER A 164 24.43 1.61 5.25
N ASP A 165 25.29 2.57 5.59
CA ASP A 165 25.04 4.00 5.35
C ASP A 165 24.83 4.33 3.87
N ARG A 166 25.22 3.42 2.96
CA ARG A 166 24.97 3.51 1.52
C ARG A 166 23.55 3.17 1.11
N VAL A 167 22.82 2.39 1.90
CA VAL A 167 21.46 1.96 1.57
C VAL A 167 20.46 2.90 2.22
N VAL A 168 19.65 3.57 1.40
CA VAL A 168 18.56 4.44 1.87
C VAL A 168 17.25 3.82 1.43
N LYS A 169 16.57 3.14 2.36
CA LYS A 169 15.17 2.78 2.21
C LYS A 169 14.33 4.03 2.44
N LEU A 170 13.43 4.36 1.52
CA LEU A 170 12.36 5.31 1.80
C LEU A 170 11.27 4.61 2.63
N PHE A 171 10.03 5.07 2.56
CA PHE A 171 8.92 4.44 3.27
C PHE A 171 8.26 3.35 2.42
N TRP A 172 7.65 2.38 3.09
CA TRP A 172 6.69 1.47 2.46
C TRP A 172 5.37 2.22 2.19
N ASN A 173 4.82 2.05 1.00
CA ASN A 173 3.45 2.39 0.64
C ASN A 173 2.62 1.09 0.58
N MET A 174 1.36 1.12 0.99
CA MET A 174 0.46 -0.02 0.92
C MET A 174 -0.92 0.45 0.46
N ARG A 175 -1.58 -0.30 -0.42
CA ARG A 175 -2.91 0.04 -0.91
C ARG A 175 -3.67 -1.19 -1.38
N ASP A 176 -4.92 -1.33 -0.98
CA ASP A 176 -5.84 -2.27 -1.62
C ASP A 176 -6.41 -1.65 -2.91
N LEU A 177 -6.39 -2.40 -4.00
CA LEU A 177 -6.69 -1.91 -5.35
C LEU A 177 -7.85 -2.73 -5.94
N PRO A 178 -8.85 -2.07 -6.55
CA PRO A 178 -10.07 -2.71 -7.04
C PRO A 178 -9.87 -3.36 -8.43
N TYR A 179 -8.76 -4.05 -8.63
CA TYR A 179 -8.48 -4.88 -9.80
C TYR A 179 -7.53 -6.02 -9.43
N GLY A 180 -7.53 -7.08 -10.25
CA GLY A 180 -6.80 -8.31 -10.03
C GLY A 180 -5.28 -8.15 -9.94
N TRP A 181 -4.67 -9.11 -9.24
CA TRP A 181 -3.22 -9.22 -9.07
C TRP A 181 -2.48 -9.33 -10.41
N ASP A 182 -3.06 -10.03 -11.38
CA ASP A 182 -2.46 -10.26 -12.68
C ASP A 182 -2.44 -8.99 -13.52
N LEU A 183 -3.48 -8.15 -13.45
CA LEU A 183 -3.51 -6.84 -14.10
C LEU A 183 -2.48 -5.89 -13.47
N PHE A 184 -2.32 -5.93 -12.14
CA PHE A 184 -1.25 -5.16 -11.50
C PHE A 184 0.13 -5.62 -12.01
N MET A 185 0.40 -6.93 -11.98
CA MET A 185 1.71 -7.48 -12.39
C MET A 185 2.01 -7.27 -13.87
N GLU A 186 0.98 -7.34 -14.72
CA GLU A 186 1.08 -6.95 -16.13
C GLU A 186 1.43 -5.48 -16.28
N ASN A 187 0.71 -4.58 -15.61
CA ASN A 187 0.93 -3.14 -15.69
C ASN A 187 2.36 -2.76 -15.25
N VAL A 188 2.86 -3.29 -14.14
CA VAL A 188 4.24 -3.00 -13.69
C VAL A 188 5.31 -3.69 -14.55
N SER A 189 4.93 -4.67 -15.37
CA SER A 189 5.80 -5.28 -16.40
C SER A 189 5.89 -4.43 -17.67
N ASP A 190 5.04 -3.41 -17.82
CA ASP A 190 4.99 -2.54 -18.99
C ASP A 190 5.57 -1.14 -18.68
N PRO A 191 6.82 -0.83 -19.06
CA PRO A 191 7.35 0.51 -18.93
C PRO A 191 6.75 1.53 -19.93
N ALA A 192 5.97 1.12 -20.94
CA ALA A 192 5.52 2.00 -22.01
C ALA A 192 4.46 2.99 -21.51
N HIS A 193 3.57 2.52 -20.64
CA HIS A 193 2.54 3.38 -20.06
C HIS A 193 3.12 4.46 -19.14
N VAL A 194 4.30 4.25 -18.54
CA VAL A 194 4.81 5.09 -17.46
C VAL A 194 4.87 6.59 -17.82
N PRO A 195 5.52 7.03 -18.92
CA PRO A 195 5.52 8.45 -19.30
C PRO A 195 4.17 8.95 -19.83
N VAL A 196 3.26 8.05 -20.22
CA VAL A 196 1.99 8.37 -20.88
C VAL A 196 0.84 8.53 -19.88
N SER A 197 0.59 7.49 -19.08
CA SER A 197 -0.41 7.47 -18.02
C SER A 197 -0.05 8.46 -16.92
N HIS A 198 1.23 8.50 -16.51
CA HIS A 198 1.73 9.42 -15.48
C HIS A 198 2.25 10.75 -16.05
N HIS A 199 1.50 11.31 -17.00
CA HIS A 199 1.84 12.56 -17.67
C HIS A 199 2.05 13.72 -16.68
N GLY A 200 3.04 14.57 -16.94
CA GLY A 200 3.39 15.70 -16.09
C GLY A 200 4.10 15.32 -14.79
N PHE A 201 4.14 14.01 -14.47
CA PHE A 201 4.65 13.50 -13.21
C PHE A 201 5.89 12.59 -13.39
N MET A 202 5.80 11.55 -14.22
CA MET A 202 6.94 10.66 -14.56
C MET A 202 7.53 10.91 -15.95
N GLY A 203 6.89 11.75 -16.75
CA GLY A 203 7.31 12.00 -18.13
C GLY A 203 6.24 12.73 -18.93
N SER A 204 6.46 12.76 -20.24
CA SER A 204 5.57 13.43 -21.18
C SER A 204 5.03 12.46 -22.23
N ARG A 205 3.70 12.34 -22.31
CA ARG A 205 3.01 11.54 -23.32
C ARG A 205 3.26 12.02 -24.75
N TYR A 206 3.73 13.25 -24.91
CA TYR A 206 3.97 13.87 -26.22
C TYR A 206 5.42 13.79 -26.69
N THR A 207 6.37 13.50 -25.80
CA THR A 207 7.80 13.57 -26.13
C THR A 207 8.60 12.32 -25.76
N GLU A 208 8.06 11.44 -24.90
CA GLU A 208 8.79 10.31 -24.32
C GLU A 208 8.18 8.93 -24.62
N ASP A 209 7.10 8.87 -25.40
CA ASP A 209 6.38 7.66 -25.91
C ASP A 209 7.15 6.88 -27.02
N LYS A 210 8.47 7.06 -27.09
CA LYS A 210 9.33 6.53 -28.15
C LYS A 210 9.68 5.06 -27.98
N TYR A 211 10.06 4.42 -29.09
CA TYR A 211 10.53 3.04 -29.18
C TYR A 211 11.60 2.67 -28.13
N TYR A 212 11.45 1.47 -27.57
CA TYR A 212 12.51 0.70 -26.92
C TYR A 212 12.28 -0.81 -27.11
N ASP A 213 13.28 -1.61 -26.87
CA ASP A 213 13.26 -3.06 -26.85
C ASP A 213 13.48 -3.58 -25.41
N MET A 214 13.00 -4.80 -25.17
CA MET A 214 13.18 -5.57 -23.96
C MET A 214 13.99 -6.82 -24.29
N ILE A 215 15.24 -6.84 -23.85
CA ILE A 215 16.16 -7.96 -24.08
C ILE A 215 16.05 -8.95 -22.92
N PRO A 216 15.67 -10.22 -23.16
CA PRO A 216 15.59 -11.20 -22.08
C PRO A 216 16.96 -11.41 -21.42
N VAL A 217 17.04 -11.19 -20.11
CA VAL A 217 18.23 -11.48 -19.29
C VAL A 217 18.07 -12.84 -18.60
N ARG A 218 16.87 -13.13 -18.11
CA ARG A 218 16.49 -14.44 -17.56
C ARG A 218 15.24 -14.94 -18.28
N LYS A 219 15.34 -16.15 -18.85
CA LYS A 219 14.20 -16.84 -19.48
C LYS A 219 13.16 -17.24 -18.43
N ILE A 220 11.93 -17.50 -18.88
CA ILE A 220 10.82 -17.95 -18.04
C ILE A 220 11.21 -19.21 -17.25
N ALA A 221 11.14 -19.11 -15.92
CA ALA A 221 11.23 -20.20 -14.97
C ALA A 221 9.98 -20.22 -14.07
N THR A 222 9.56 -21.40 -13.61
CA THR A 222 8.35 -21.56 -12.79
C THR A 222 8.47 -20.80 -11.46
N GLN A 223 9.54 -21.04 -10.70
CA GLN A 223 9.70 -20.45 -9.36
C GLN A 223 10.39 -19.08 -9.42
N GLU A 224 11.35 -18.89 -10.31
CA GLU A 224 12.20 -17.70 -10.38
C GLU A 224 11.65 -16.63 -11.32
N GLY A 225 10.61 -16.91 -12.10
CA GLY A 225 10.02 -15.94 -13.04
C GLY A 225 10.93 -15.61 -14.21
N PHE A 226 11.07 -14.34 -14.55
CA PHE A 226 11.84 -13.87 -15.71
C PHE A 226 12.31 -12.43 -15.52
N SER A 227 13.29 -12.01 -16.33
CA SER A 227 13.78 -10.63 -16.30
C SER A 227 14.20 -10.12 -17.67
N PHE A 228 14.06 -8.82 -17.86
CA PHE A 228 14.39 -8.10 -19.09
C PHE A 228 15.25 -6.88 -18.81
N GLU A 229 16.16 -6.59 -19.73
CA GLU A 229 16.90 -5.33 -19.80
C GLU A 229 16.23 -4.41 -20.83
N ILE A 230 16.09 -3.13 -20.49
CA ILE A 230 15.47 -2.12 -21.36
C ILE A 230 16.54 -1.42 -22.19
N THR A 231 16.34 -1.32 -23.51
CA THR A 231 17.29 -0.66 -24.43
C THR A 231 16.57 0.03 -25.60
N PRO A 232 17.00 1.20 -26.08
CA PRO A 232 18.05 2.04 -25.54
C PRO A 232 17.61 2.69 -24.21
N LEU A 233 18.57 2.97 -23.35
CA LEU A 233 18.35 3.72 -22.12
C LEU A 233 18.10 5.19 -22.47
N LYS A 234 16.96 5.73 -22.04
CA LYS A 234 16.55 7.11 -22.35
C LYS A 234 17.14 8.13 -21.35
N THR A 235 17.38 7.70 -20.11
CA THR A 235 17.87 8.59 -19.04
C THR A 235 19.40 8.65 -19.05
N PRO A 236 20.02 9.84 -19.21
CA PRO A 236 21.47 9.98 -19.18
C PRO A 236 22.08 9.50 -17.85
N GLY A 237 23.21 8.80 -17.92
CA GLY A 237 23.95 8.31 -16.75
C GLY A 237 23.41 7.01 -16.13
N ILE A 238 22.33 6.44 -16.67
CA ILE A 238 21.94 5.05 -16.39
C ILE A 238 22.79 4.14 -17.27
N LYS A 239 23.50 3.21 -16.63
CA LYS A 239 24.31 2.17 -17.26
C LYS A 239 23.46 0.97 -17.68
N GLN A 240 22.47 0.63 -16.86
CA GLN A 240 21.61 -0.53 -17.06
C GLN A 240 20.24 -0.35 -16.37
N ALA A 241 19.17 -0.81 -17.02
CA ALA A 241 17.83 -0.88 -16.44
C ALA A 241 17.26 -2.30 -16.57
N ILE A 242 17.06 -3.00 -15.45
CA ILE A 242 16.53 -4.37 -15.41
C ILE A 242 15.17 -4.37 -14.72
N HIS A 243 14.19 -4.98 -15.37
CA HIS A 243 12.88 -5.31 -14.80
C HIS A 243 12.84 -6.82 -14.53
N ASP A 244 12.56 -7.19 -13.29
CA ASP A 244 12.72 -8.56 -12.78
C ASP A 244 11.45 -9.01 -12.04
N PHE A 245 10.67 -9.88 -12.67
CA PHE A 245 9.49 -10.49 -12.06
C PHE A 245 9.89 -11.76 -11.31
N GLN A 246 9.59 -11.77 -10.01
CA GLN A 246 9.86 -12.86 -9.08
C GLN A 246 8.53 -13.34 -8.46
N PRO A 247 8.01 -14.50 -8.89
CA PRO A 247 6.78 -15.08 -8.36
C PRO A 247 6.85 -15.30 -6.84
N PRO A 248 5.71 -15.21 -6.13
CA PRO A 248 4.38 -14.88 -6.67
C PRO A 248 4.09 -13.39 -6.74
N CYS A 249 4.91 -12.54 -6.12
CA CYS A 249 4.41 -11.26 -5.66
C CYS A 249 5.38 -10.09 -5.84
N HIS A 250 6.55 -10.22 -6.48
CA HIS A 250 7.54 -9.16 -6.52
C HIS A 250 7.95 -8.77 -7.95
N MET A 251 7.72 -7.52 -8.32
CA MET A 251 8.35 -6.86 -9.45
C MET A 251 9.46 -5.95 -8.95
N ARG A 252 10.70 -6.25 -9.36
CA ARG A 252 11.88 -5.49 -8.98
C ARG A 252 12.44 -4.76 -10.19
N ILE A 253 12.38 -3.44 -10.16
CA ILE A 253 12.89 -2.58 -11.23
C ILE A 253 14.16 -1.89 -10.73
N VAL A 254 15.28 -2.12 -11.41
CA VAL A 254 16.59 -1.58 -11.02
C VAL A 254 17.16 -0.73 -12.13
N SER A 255 17.47 0.51 -11.80
CA SER A 255 18.32 1.39 -12.60
C SER A 255 19.69 1.51 -11.95
N GLU A 256 20.71 0.94 -12.58
CA GLU A 256 22.11 1.09 -12.19
C GLU A 256 22.72 2.29 -12.93
N PHE A 257 23.35 3.19 -12.17
CA PHE A 257 24.00 4.38 -12.70
C PHE A 257 25.49 4.10 -12.97
N GLU A 258 26.11 4.85 -13.88
CA GLU A 258 27.52 4.68 -14.25
C GLU A 258 28.49 4.80 -13.07
N ASN A 259 28.13 5.59 -12.06
CA ASN A 259 28.91 5.76 -10.82
C ASN A 259 28.72 4.61 -9.80
N GLY A 260 27.98 3.56 -10.16
CA GLY A 260 27.69 2.42 -9.27
C GLY A 260 26.55 2.65 -8.27
N GLY A 261 25.91 3.82 -8.29
CA GLY A 261 24.66 4.04 -7.55
C GLY A 261 23.50 3.23 -8.16
N LYS A 262 22.48 2.92 -7.35
CA LYS A 262 21.27 2.22 -7.83
C LYS A 262 20.01 2.91 -7.35
N PHE A 263 19.01 2.95 -8.22
CA PHE A 263 17.62 3.18 -7.85
C PHE A 263 16.86 1.86 -8.02
N ILE A 264 16.21 1.40 -6.95
CA ILE A 264 15.46 0.16 -6.93
C ILE A 264 14.03 0.49 -6.55
N LEU A 265 13.09 0.11 -7.40
CA LEU A 265 11.67 0.11 -7.11
C LEU A 265 11.24 -1.34 -6.85
N ALA A 266 10.87 -1.63 -5.60
CA ALA A 266 10.36 -2.93 -5.19
C ALA A 266 8.84 -2.82 -5.08
N LEU A 267 8.13 -3.47 -5.99
CA LEU A 267 6.66 -3.46 -6.07
C LEU A 267 6.15 -4.86 -5.79
N TYR A 268 5.36 -4.97 -4.73
CA TYR A 268 4.65 -6.18 -4.38
C TYR A 268 3.20 -6.10 -4.77
N ALA A 269 2.63 -7.22 -5.23
CA ALA A 269 1.19 -7.38 -5.36
C ALA A 269 0.76 -8.72 -4.77
N ILE A 270 -0.30 -8.68 -3.96
CA ILE A 270 -0.82 -9.82 -3.22
C ILE A 270 -2.24 -10.10 -3.71
N PRO A 271 -2.52 -11.33 -4.17
CA PRO A 271 -3.87 -11.71 -4.57
C PRO A 271 -4.76 -11.84 -3.33
N THR A 272 -5.73 -10.93 -3.18
CA THR A 272 -6.61 -10.90 -2.01
C THR A 272 -7.89 -11.69 -2.25
N ARG A 273 -8.65 -11.32 -3.27
CA ARG A 273 -9.90 -11.94 -3.75
C ARG A 273 -10.05 -11.60 -5.25
N PRO A 274 -10.96 -12.26 -6.01
CA PRO A 274 -11.21 -11.92 -7.40
C PRO A 274 -11.49 -10.43 -7.61
N GLY A 275 -10.80 -9.82 -8.57
CA GLY A 275 -10.92 -8.40 -8.87
C GLY A 275 -10.29 -7.46 -7.86
N TRP A 276 -9.47 -7.97 -6.94
CA TRP A 276 -8.76 -7.15 -5.96
C TRP A 276 -7.35 -7.67 -5.67
N CYS A 277 -6.40 -6.76 -5.54
CA CYS A 277 -5.07 -7.05 -5.02
C CYS A 277 -4.64 -6.02 -3.99
N ARG A 278 -3.69 -6.40 -3.15
CA ARG A 278 -2.99 -5.49 -2.26
C ARG A 278 -1.64 -5.17 -2.86
N HIS A 279 -1.36 -3.89 -3.07
CA HIS A 279 -0.03 -3.41 -3.42
C HIS A 279 0.75 -3.05 -2.16
N ILE A 280 2.02 -3.44 -2.10
CA ILE A 280 3.01 -2.89 -1.16
C ILE A 280 4.23 -2.46 -1.97
N GLY A 281 4.69 -1.22 -1.84
CA GLY A 281 5.80 -0.71 -2.64
C GLY A 281 6.82 0.05 -1.80
N CYS A 282 8.10 -0.03 -2.17
CA CYS A 282 9.10 0.93 -1.68
C CYS A 282 10.15 1.27 -2.72
N GLN A 283 10.82 2.39 -2.47
CA GLN A 283 12.00 2.81 -3.18
C GLN A 283 13.22 2.62 -2.29
N VAL A 284 14.28 2.05 -2.86
CA VAL A 284 15.57 1.84 -2.22
C VAL A 284 16.65 2.50 -3.08
N LEU A 285 17.41 3.39 -2.46
CA LEU A 285 18.54 4.06 -3.09
C LEU A 285 19.83 3.45 -2.57
N LEU A 286 20.68 2.99 -3.48
CA LEU A 286 22.07 2.68 -3.18
C LEU A 286 22.93 3.87 -3.59
N LYS A 287 23.59 4.49 -2.61
CA LYS A 287 24.56 5.56 -2.86
C LYS A 287 25.78 5.01 -3.60
N ASP A 288 26.40 5.86 -4.42
CA ASP A 288 27.69 5.52 -5.06
C ASP A 288 28.82 5.33 -4.02
N GLU A 289 30.02 4.97 -4.51
CA GLU A 289 31.19 4.75 -3.65
C GLU A 289 31.62 6.01 -2.88
N GLN A 290 31.26 7.20 -3.36
CA GLN A 290 31.53 8.46 -2.67
C GLN A 290 30.39 8.89 -1.73
N GLY A 291 29.39 8.02 -1.51
CA GLY A 291 28.27 8.28 -0.61
C GLY A 291 27.25 9.28 -1.17
N LYS A 292 27.22 9.52 -2.49
CA LYS A 292 26.24 10.40 -3.12
C LYS A 292 25.03 9.60 -3.60
N ARG A 293 23.85 10.18 -3.45
CA ARG A 293 22.61 9.60 -3.98
C ARG A 293 22.60 9.70 -5.51
N PRO A 294 21.94 8.76 -6.21
CA PRO A 294 21.66 8.92 -7.63
C PRO A 294 20.97 10.25 -7.92
N LYS A 295 21.39 10.94 -8.99
CA LYS A 295 20.78 12.20 -9.46
C LYS A 295 19.56 11.89 -10.34
N GLY A 296 18.67 12.87 -10.50
CA GLY A 296 17.49 12.72 -11.36
C GLY A 296 16.38 11.86 -10.75
N LEU A 297 16.40 11.66 -9.44
CA LEU A 297 15.29 11.04 -8.74
C LEU A 297 14.04 11.91 -8.94
N ALA A 298 13.01 11.31 -9.53
CA ALA A 298 11.69 11.92 -9.64
C ALA A 298 11.18 12.35 -8.25
N PHE A 299 10.09 13.12 -8.22
CA PHE A 299 9.49 13.69 -7.00
C PHE A 299 9.42 12.73 -5.79
N PHE A 300 9.20 11.44 -6.02
CA PHE A 300 9.12 10.43 -4.95
C PHE A 300 10.45 10.04 -4.29
N GLY A 301 11.61 10.37 -4.88
CA GLY A 301 12.92 10.13 -4.29
C GLY A 301 13.38 11.21 -3.30
N LEU A 302 12.57 12.24 -3.07
CA LEU A 302 12.86 13.32 -2.12
C LEU A 302 12.59 12.88 -0.67
N PRO A 303 13.39 13.34 0.31
CA PRO A 303 13.12 13.09 1.70
C PRO A 303 11.84 13.83 2.12
N MET A 304 10.80 13.08 2.48
CA MET A 304 9.53 13.63 2.95
C MET A 304 8.94 12.79 4.08
N PRO A 305 8.04 13.36 4.91
CA PRO A 305 7.34 12.59 5.93
C PRO A 305 6.58 11.42 5.30
N GLN A 306 6.63 10.24 5.93
CA GLN A 306 6.01 9.02 5.41
C GLN A 306 4.51 9.20 5.11
N TRP A 307 3.75 9.86 5.99
CA TRP A 307 2.32 10.12 5.76
C TRP A 307 2.08 10.95 4.50
N LEU A 308 2.97 11.89 4.18
CA LEU A 308 2.85 12.73 2.99
C LEU A 308 3.14 11.89 1.75
N GLY A 309 4.16 11.04 1.82
CA GLY A 309 4.44 10.05 0.79
C GLY A 309 3.29 9.07 0.52
N HIS A 310 2.56 8.66 1.57
CA HIS A 310 1.37 7.82 1.43
C HIS A 310 0.24 8.53 0.68
N VAL A 311 -0.07 9.76 1.10
CA VAL A 311 -1.10 10.59 0.45
C VAL A 311 -0.76 10.80 -1.02
N LEU A 312 0.49 11.14 -1.31
CA LEU A 312 0.96 11.41 -2.68
C LEU A 312 1.06 10.13 -3.53
N GLY A 313 1.26 8.97 -2.93
CA GLY A 313 1.22 7.69 -3.66
C GLY A 313 -0.12 7.43 -4.34
N SER A 314 -1.22 7.95 -3.79
CA SER A 314 -2.55 7.87 -4.43
C SER A 314 -2.60 8.63 -5.75
N LEU A 315 -1.86 9.75 -5.87
CA LEU A 315 -1.78 10.52 -7.11
C LEU A 315 -1.16 9.73 -8.26
N PHE A 316 -0.34 8.73 -7.94
CA PHE A 316 0.28 7.85 -8.93
C PHE A 316 -0.66 6.68 -9.26
N LEU A 317 -1.08 5.92 -8.26
CA LEU A 317 -1.90 4.72 -8.43
C LEU A 317 -3.25 5.00 -9.09
N HIS A 318 -3.86 6.16 -8.82
CA HIS A 318 -5.16 6.51 -9.39
C HIS A 318 -5.11 6.72 -10.91
N GLN A 319 -3.93 6.99 -11.48
CA GLN A 319 -3.77 7.16 -12.93
C GLN A 319 -3.86 5.82 -13.67
N ASP A 320 -3.47 4.71 -13.05
CA ASP A 320 -3.67 3.39 -13.66
C ASP A 320 -5.01 2.76 -13.28
N LEU A 321 -5.48 3.05 -12.07
CA LEU A 321 -6.58 2.34 -11.42
C LEU A 321 -7.83 2.24 -12.30
N VAL A 322 -8.25 3.35 -12.91
CA VAL A 322 -9.45 3.36 -13.76
C VAL A 322 -9.30 2.46 -14.98
N PHE A 323 -8.13 2.44 -15.62
CA PHE A 323 -7.87 1.61 -16.79
C PHE A 323 -7.88 0.13 -16.42
N LEU A 324 -7.12 -0.23 -15.37
CA LEU A 324 -6.98 -1.62 -14.96
C LEU A 324 -8.29 -2.21 -14.44
N HIS A 325 -9.07 -1.41 -13.71
CA HIS A 325 -10.40 -1.81 -13.24
C HIS A 325 -11.32 -2.19 -14.40
N TYR A 326 -11.45 -1.32 -15.42
CA TYR A 326 -12.33 -1.60 -16.55
C TYR A 326 -11.75 -2.64 -17.51
N GLN A 327 -10.43 -2.65 -17.73
CA GLN A 327 -9.76 -3.64 -18.57
C GLN A 327 -10.06 -5.05 -18.09
N GLU A 328 -9.96 -5.30 -16.78
CA GLU A 328 -10.27 -6.59 -16.18
C GLU A 328 -11.70 -7.05 -16.50
N LYS A 329 -12.69 -6.14 -16.38
CA LYS A 329 -14.10 -6.49 -16.62
C LYS A 329 -14.38 -6.73 -18.09
N ILE A 330 -13.74 -5.96 -18.98
CA ILE A 330 -13.85 -6.13 -20.43
C ILE A 330 -13.26 -7.49 -20.83
N LEU A 331 -12.08 -7.84 -20.32
CA LEU A 331 -11.43 -9.12 -20.60
C LEU A 331 -12.29 -10.30 -20.12
N ALA A 332 -12.83 -10.23 -18.91
CA ALA A 332 -13.71 -11.28 -18.38
C ALA A 332 -14.95 -11.51 -19.24
N ASN A 333 -15.46 -10.47 -19.92
CA ASN A 333 -16.64 -10.56 -20.77
C ASN A 333 -16.36 -11.03 -22.20
N ARG A 334 -15.11 -11.02 -22.68
CA ARG A 334 -14.79 -11.26 -24.11
C ARG A 334 -14.94 -12.70 -24.60
N GLN A 335 -15.22 -13.69 -23.74
CA GLN A 335 -15.34 -15.13 -24.09
C GLN A 335 -14.14 -15.75 -24.85
N GLU A 336 -13.09 -14.98 -25.13
CA GLU A 336 -11.83 -15.44 -25.70
C GLU A 336 -11.07 -16.18 -24.58
N GLY A 337 -10.90 -17.49 -24.73
CA GLY A 337 -10.36 -18.34 -23.65
C GLY A 337 -8.94 -17.99 -23.18
N LYS A 338 -8.17 -17.22 -23.95
CA LYS A 338 -6.80 -16.81 -23.63
C LYS A 338 -6.61 -15.31 -23.80
N TYR A 339 -5.86 -14.70 -22.88
CA TYR A 339 -5.56 -13.27 -22.89
C TYR A 339 -4.93 -12.80 -24.22
N LEU A 340 -3.92 -13.51 -24.74
CA LEU A 340 -3.21 -13.10 -25.95
C LEU A 340 -4.05 -13.21 -27.22
N ASP A 341 -5.18 -13.92 -27.17
CA ASP A 341 -6.14 -13.95 -28.27
C ASP A 341 -7.09 -12.74 -28.22
N ALA A 342 -7.20 -12.09 -27.05
CA ALA A 342 -8.09 -10.96 -26.79
C ALA A 342 -7.47 -9.58 -27.01
N VAL A 343 -6.13 -9.51 -27.14
CA VAL A 343 -5.38 -8.25 -27.26
C VAL A 343 -4.42 -8.28 -28.44
N TYR A 344 -4.02 -7.09 -28.90
CA TYR A 344 -3.02 -6.94 -29.95
C TYR A 344 -1.76 -6.29 -29.38
N THR A 345 -0.68 -7.06 -29.30
CA THR A 345 0.61 -6.67 -28.73
C THR A 345 1.73 -6.82 -29.77
N PRO A 346 1.82 -5.90 -30.74
CA PRO A 346 2.70 -6.06 -31.91
C PRO A 346 4.15 -5.68 -31.64
N ASN A 347 4.43 -4.93 -30.57
CA ASN A 347 5.67 -4.19 -30.45
C ASN A 347 6.66 -4.89 -29.51
N PRO A 348 7.96 -4.59 -29.65
CA PRO A 348 8.96 -5.10 -28.73
C PRO A 348 8.76 -4.63 -27.28
N GLN A 349 8.06 -3.51 -27.06
CA GLN A 349 7.69 -3.03 -25.72
C GLN A 349 6.72 -3.97 -25.00
N ASP A 350 5.99 -4.82 -25.73
CA ASP A 350 5.01 -5.73 -25.13
C ASP A 350 5.63 -7.06 -24.67
N LYS A 351 6.92 -7.31 -24.97
CA LYS A 351 7.57 -8.61 -24.76
C LYS A 351 7.46 -9.10 -23.31
N MET A 352 7.62 -8.22 -22.33
CA MET A 352 7.55 -8.60 -20.92
C MET A 352 6.12 -8.92 -20.48
N VAL A 353 5.12 -8.16 -20.96
CA VAL A 353 3.68 -8.46 -20.76
C VAL A 353 3.30 -9.83 -21.36
N ILE A 354 3.72 -10.08 -22.61
CA ILE A 354 3.50 -11.37 -23.28
C ILE A 354 4.18 -12.51 -22.48
N THR A 355 5.38 -12.25 -21.96
CA THR A 355 6.14 -13.22 -21.16
C THR A 355 5.45 -13.51 -19.82
N PHE A 356 4.93 -12.48 -19.15
CA PHE A 356 4.14 -12.59 -17.93
C PHE A 356 2.90 -13.47 -18.14
N ARG A 357 2.12 -13.18 -19.18
CA ARG A 357 0.89 -13.94 -19.51
C ARG A 357 1.20 -15.39 -19.88
N LYS A 358 2.31 -15.65 -20.60
CA LYS A 358 2.78 -17.00 -20.87
C LYS A 358 3.25 -17.74 -19.62
N TRP A 359 3.91 -17.05 -18.68
CA TRP A 359 4.26 -17.65 -17.38
C TRP A 359 2.99 -18.01 -16.60
N LEU A 360 2.02 -17.11 -16.52
CA LEU A 360 0.76 -17.37 -15.83
C LEU A 360 0.01 -18.58 -16.44
N GLU A 361 -0.14 -18.60 -17.77
CA GLU A 361 -0.81 -19.69 -18.50
C GLU A 361 -0.08 -21.03 -18.35
N LYS A 362 1.23 -21.06 -18.62
CA LYS A 362 1.98 -22.31 -18.82
C LYS A 362 2.72 -22.80 -17.59
N ARG A 363 3.02 -21.92 -16.64
CA ARG A 363 3.80 -22.25 -15.43
C ARG A 363 2.99 -22.13 -14.16
N ALA A 364 1.96 -21.28 -14.11
CA ALA A 364 1.19 -21.02 -12.89
C ALA A 364 -0.27 -21.49 -12.91
N GLY A 365 -0.63 -22.34 -13.87
CA GLY A 365 -1.94 -22.99 -13.93
C GLY A 365 -3.06 -22.12 -14.54
N GLY A 366 -2.72 -21.01 -15.21
CA GLY A 366 -3.67 -20.15 -15.93
C GLY A 366 -4.37 -19.09 -15.08
N GLY A 367 -4.28 -19.18 -13.76
CA GLY A 367 -4.91 -18.22 -12.86
C GLY A 367 -4.60 -18.53 -11.40
N ILE A 368 -5.15 -17.71 -10.51
CA ILE A 368 -4.98 -17.87 -9.07
C ILE A 368 -5.94 -18.96 -8.57
N PRO A 369 -5.45 -19.98 -7.85
CA PRO A 369 -6.30 -20.98 -7.22
C PRO A 369 -6.93 -20.40 -5.95
N TRP A 370 -8.07 -19.73 -6.09
CA TRP A 370 -8.80 -19.16 -4.96
C TRP A 370 -9.25 -20.24 -3.97
N SER A 371 -9.27 -19.90 -2.67
CA SER A 371 -9.86 -20.73 -1.62
C SER A 371 -11.28 -21.17 -1.98
N LYS A 372 -11.66 -22.39 -1.59
CA LYS A 372 -13.01 -22.94 -1.81
C LYS A 372 -14.12 -22.11 -1.16
N GLU A 373 -13.78 -21.33 -0.14
CA GLU A 373 -14.70 -20.45 0.58
C GLU A 373 -14.89 -19.09 -0.11
N CYS A 374 -14.04 -18.75 -1.07
CA CYS A 374 -14.11 -17.50 -1.81
C CYS A 374 -15.16 -17.61 -2.92
N ASN A 375 -15.96 -16.57 -3.12
CA ASN A 375 -16.68 -16.42 -4.38
C ASN A 375 -15.64 -16.20 -5.51
N PRO A 376 -15.53 -17.09 -6.52
CA PRO A 376 -14.56 -16.93 -7.60
C PRO A 376 -15.00 -15.88 -8.63
N GLU A 377 -16.25 -15.44 -8.59
CA GLU A 377 -16.80 -14.49 -9.55
C GLU A 377 -16.22 -13.09 -9.37
N LEU A 378 -15.96 -12.46 -10.51
CA LEU A 378 -15.48 -11.11 -10.55
C LEU A 378 -16.61 -10.13 -10.19
N PRO A 379 -16.36 -9.12 -9.32
CA PRO A 379 -17.37 -8.11 -9.04
C PRO A 379 -17.69 -7.30 -10.31
N PRO A 380 -18.94 -6.78 -10.43
CA PRO A 380 -19.31 -5.91 -11.54
C PRO A 380 -18.46 -4.64 -11.57
N PRO A 381 -18.37 -3.95 -12.72
CA PRO A 381 -17.68 -2.67 -12.80
C PRO A 381 -18.29 -1.64 -11.84
N GLU A 382 -17.42 -0.91 -11.13
CA GLU A 382 -17.79 0.22 -10.28
C GLU A 382 -17.66 1.52 -11.06
N TYR A 383 -18.79 2.19 -11.27
CA TYR A 383 -18.86 3.43 -12.06
C TYR A 383 -18.79 4.69 -11.19
N ASP A 384 -19.02 4.57 -9.88
CA ASP A 384 -18.89 5.69 -8.95
C ASP A 384 -17.40 5.94 -8.66
N LYS A 385 -16.86 7.01 -9.27
CA LYS A 385 -15.47 7.45 -9.08
C LYS A 385 -15.10 7.63 -7.60
N ARG A 386 -16.04 8.02 -6.72
CA ARG A 386 -15.74 8.20 -5.30
C ARG A 386 -15.44 6.90 -4.59
N LYS A 387 -16.16 5.83 -4.94
CA LYS A 387 -15.89 4.50 -4.41
C LYS A 387 -14.63 3.91 -5.02
N LEU A 388 -14.45 4.13 -6.33
CA LEU A 388 -13.31 3.63 -7.06
C LEU A 388 -11.98 4.23 -6.56
N PHE A 389 -11.99 5.53 -6.22
CA PHE A 389 -10.85 6.28 -5.69
C PHE A 389 -10.89 6.46 -4.16
N ASP A 390 -11.65 5.63 -3.44
CA ASP A 390 -11.70 5.65 -1.98
C ASP A 390 -10.31 5.30 -1.43
N VAL A 391 -9.71 6.23 -0.68
CA VAL A 391 -8.42 6.09 0.03
C VAL A 391 -8.63 5.67 1.48
N TRP A 392 -9.79 5.99 2.04
CA TRP A 392 -10.11 5.68 3.42
C TRP A 392 -10.16 4.17 3.65
N GLU A 393 -11.05 3.48 2.93
CA GLU A 393 -11.28 2.04 3.13
C GLU A 393 -10.11 1.19 2.63
N THR A 394 -9.38 1.66 1.62
CA THR A 394 -8.29 0.90 0.99
C THR A 394 -6.90 1.18 1.56
N HIS A 395 -6.76 2.18 2.45
CA HIS A 395 -5.49 2.49 3.13
C HIS A 395 -5.66 3.20 4.48
N THR A 396 -6.20 4.43 4.50
CA THR A 396 -6.06 5.34 5.65
C THR A 396 -6.62 4.73 6.93
N LYS A 397 -7.79 4.07 6.86
CA LYS A 397 -8.45 3.40 8.00
C LYS A 397 -7.55 2.38 8.69
N HIS A 398 -6.65 1.76 7.94
CA HIS A 398 -5.79 0.66 8.35
C HIS A 398 -4.31 1.05 8.53
N CYS A 399 -3.97 2.33 8.33
CA CYS A 399 -2.61 2.85 8.45
C CYS A 399 -2.51 3.85 9.61
N ARG A 400 -1.88 3.44 10.70
CA ARG A 400 -1.65 4.28 11.87
C ARG A 400 -0.90 5.57 11.55
N VAL A 401 0.09 5.51 10.66
CA VAL A 401 0.85 6.70 10.22
C VAL A 401 -0.07 7.77 9.60
N CYS A 402 -1.02 7.34 8.76
CA CYS A 402 -2.00 8.24 8.16
C CYS A 402 -3.07 8.70 9.17
N GLN A 403 -3.55 7.81 10.05
CA GLN A 403 -4.49 8.17 11.12
C GLN A 403 -3.93 9.24 12.06
N ASP A 404 -2.68 9.07 12.51
CA ASP A 404 -2.00 10.01 13.41
C ASP A 404 -1.77 11.36 12.71
N ALA A 405 -1.35 11.34 11.44
CA ALA A 405 -1.21 12.56 10.63
C ALA A 405 -2.55 13.28 10.45
N LEU A 406 -3.61 12.57 10.07
CA LEU A 406 -4.95 13.13 9.89
C LEU A 406 -5.50 13.72 11.18
N LYS A 407 -5.30 13.06 12.32
CA LYS A 407 -5.67 13.57 13.64
C LYS A 407 -4.96 14.88 13.96
N ASN A 408 -3.66 14.97 13.68
CA ASN A 408 -2.89 16.19 13.90
C ASN A 408 -3.30 17.32 12.93
N ILE A 409 -3.50 17.02 11.65
CA ILE A 409 -4.01 17.98 10.65
C ILE A 409 -5.37 18.54 11.09
N ASN A 410 -6.28 17.67 11.55
CA ASN A 410 -7.59 18.11 12.04
C ASN A 410 -7.51 18.98 13.29
N ARG A 411 -6.60 18.68 14.24
CA ARG A 411 -6.33 19.54 15.40
C ARG A 411 -5.81 20.91 14.98
N LEU A 412 -4.82 20.95 14.08
CA LEU A 412 -4.26 22.21 13.56
C LEU A 412 -5.30 23.03 12.80
N LYS A 413 -6.16 22.37 12.03
CA LYS A 413 -7.28 23.01 11.32
C LYS A 413 -8.23 23.72 12.29
N ILE A 414 -8.68 23.01 13.34
CA ILE A 414 -9.56 23.59 14.36
C ILE A 414 -8.87 24.75 15.06
N LEU A 415 -7.60 24.57 15.47
CA LEU A 415 -6.82 25.61 16.10
C LEU A 415 -6.69 26.86 15.21
N ALA A 416 -6.44 26.69 13.91
CA ALA A 416 -6.34 27.80 12.97
C ALA A 416 -7.65 28.59 12.91
N TYR A 417 -8.81 27.95 12.82
CA TYR A 417 -10.09 28.66 12.83
C TYR A 417 -10.40 29.33 14.19
N VAL A 418 -10.03 28.71 15.30
CA VAL A 418 -10.17 29.31 16.64
C VAL A 418 -9.31 30.57 16.75
N VAL A 419 -8.04 30.49 16.34
CA VAL A 419 -7.13 31.65 16.36
C VAL A 419 -7.63 32.74 15.41
N ALA A 420 -8.17 32.39 14.23
CA ALA A 420 -8.78 33.36 13.34
C ALA A 420 -9.96 34.11 14.00
N GLY A 421 -10.83 33.38 14.69
CA GLY A 421 -11.92 33.98 15.47
C GLY A 421 -11.43 34.89 16.59
N LEU A 422 -10.40 34.46 17.34
CA LEU A 422 -9.79 35.28 18.38
C LEU A 422 -9.16 36.56 17.82
N CYS A 423 -8.49 36.48 16.67
CA CYS A 423 -7.95 37.65 15.96
C CYS A 423 -9.08 38.62 15.56
N LEU A 424 -10.21 38.14 15.04
CA LEU A 424 -11.37 38.99 14.73
C LEU A 424 -11.93 39.66 15.99
N CYS A 425 -12.14 38.90 17.07
CA CYS A 425 -12.61 39.45 18.35
C CYS A 425 -11.65 40.51 18.90
N TRP A 426 -10.33 40.25 18.82
CA TRP A 426 -9.31 41.18 19.27
C TRP A 426 -9.29 42.46 18.42
N GLY A 427 -9.45 42.34 17.10
CA GLY A 427 -9.62 43.48 16.20
C GLY A 427 -10.80 44.35 16.61
N ILE A 428 -11.97 43.76 16.83
CA ILE A 428 -13.18 44.48 17.27
C ILE A 428 -12.94 45.19 18.61
N ILE A 429 -12.28 44.54 19.58
CA ILE A 429 -11.96 45.15 20.88
C ILE A 429 -11.02 46.35 20.71
N ILE A 430 -9.99 46.24 19.87
CA ILE A 430 -9.05 47.33 19.59
C ILE A 430 -9.79 48.53 18.97
N ASP A 431 -10.64 48.28 17.97
CA ASP A 431 -11.37 49.33 17.26
C ASP A 431 -12.42 50.00 18.17
N ALA A 432 -13.21 49.21 18.90
CA ALA A 432 -14.16 49.73 19.88
C ALA A 432 -13.48 50.55 20.98
N ARG A 433 -12.30 50.14 21.45
CA ARG A 433 -11.50 50.93 22.40
C ARG A 433 -11.02 52.24 21.79
N ALA A 434 -10.55 52.23 20.55
CA ALA A 434 -10.10 53.44 19.86
C ALA A 434 -11.24 54.45 19.69
N ILE A 435 -12.43 53.99 19.26
CA ILE A 435 -13.65 54.80 19.14
C ILE A 435 -14.05 55.37 20.51
N ALA A 436 -14.04 54.56 21.57
CA ALA A 436 -14.38 55.01 22.92
C ALA A 436 -13.42 56.09 23.45
N ILE A 437 -12.11 55.95 23.22
CA ILE A 437 -11.11 56.95 23.60
C ILE A 437 -11.31 58.25 22.82
N GLN A 438 -11.58 58.17 21.51
CA GLN A 438 -11.86 59.35 20.68
C GLN A 438 -13.12 60.09 21.17
N ALA A 439 -14.20 59.37 21.42
CA ALA A 439 -15.45 59.93 21.94
C ALA A 439 -15.26 60.60 23.32
N ALA A 440 -14.53 59.95 24.23
CA ALA A 440 -14.21 60.52 25.54
C ALA A 440 -13.34 61.78 25.45
N THR A 441 -12.36 61.80 24.53
CA THR A 441 -11.49 62.96 24.33
C THR A 441 -12.27 64.16 23.75
N ALA A 442 -13.14 63.92 22.77
CA ALA A 442 -13.98 64.96 22.18
C ALA A 442 -14.96 65.58 23.19
N ALA A 443 -15.46 64.79 24.15
CA ALA A 443 -16.31 65.28 25.23
C ALA A 443 -15.57 66.19 26.22
N ILE A 444 -14.27 65.99 26.42
CA ILE A 444 -13.44 66.80 27.35
C ILE A 444 -13.05 68.15 26.73
N THR A 445 -12.85 68.21 25.40
CA THR A 445 -12.31 69.42 24.75
C THR A 445 -13.35 70.46 24.31
N GLU A 446 -14.65 70.27 24.59
CA GLU A 446 -15.77 71.13 24.16
C GLU A 446 -15.76 71.50 22.66
N THR A 447 -15.04 70.75 21.83
CA THR A 447 -15.00 70.94 20.39
C THR A 447 -16.24 70.30 19.77
N ALA A 448 -17.26 71.11 19.50
CA ALA A 448 -18.44 70.74 18.71
C ALA A 448 -18.08 70.55 17.23
N THR A 449 -17.18 69.63 16.92
CA THR A 449 -17.03 69.10 15.57
C THR A 449 -17.83 67.82 15.50
N SER A 450 -18.83 67.80 14.62
CA SER A 450 -19.61 66.60 14.30
C SER A 450 -18.67 65.40 14.14
N VAL A 451 -18.93 64.33 14.91
CA VAL A 451 -18.21 63.04 14.84
C VAL A 451 -18.57 62.30 13.53
N SER A 452 -18.59 63.02 12.41
CA SER A 452 -19.09 62.61 11.11
C SER A 452 -17.97 62.31 10.11
N GLY A 453 -16.71 62.27 10.56
CA GLY A 453 -15.61 61.71 9.79
C GLY A 453 -15.43 60.25 10.16
N LEU A 454 -15.46 59.33 9.18
CA LEU A 454 -15.07 57.93 9.36
C LEU A 454 -13.63 57.89 9.91
N ALA A 455 -13.50 57.75 11.23
CA ALA A 455 -12.20 57.51 11.84
C ALA A 455 -11.69 56.17 11.33
N LEU A 456 -10.52 56.16 10.69
CA LEU A 456 -9.91 54.93 10.24
C LEU A 456 -9.54 54.07 11.46
N PRO A 457 -9.83 52.76 11.43
CA PRO A 457 -9.41 51.85 12.49
C PRO A 457 -7.90 51.93 12.74
N PRO A 458 -7.44 51.78 14.00
CA PRO A 458 -6.02 51.82 14.33
C PRO A 458 -5.25 50.67 13.65
N LEU A 459 -3.93 50.82 13.49
CA LEU A 459 -3.08 49.78 12.87
C LEU A 459 -3.24 48.39 13.52
N GLY A 460 -3.47 48.34 14.84
CA GLY A 460 -3.72 47.09 15.57
C GLY A 460 -4.97 46.34 15.08
N PHE A 461 -6.01 47.04 14.62
CA PHE A 461 -7.19 46.42 14.00
C PHE A 461 -6.81 45.71 12.69
N TRP A 462 -6.05 46.38 11.83
CA TRP A 462 -5.64 45.82 10.54
C TRP A 462 -4.70 44.63 10.68
N PHE A 463 -3.79 44.65 11.65
CA PHE A 463 -2.96 43.48 11.98
C PHE A 463 -3.81 42.30 12.46
N ALA A 464 -4.81 42.56 13.31
CA ALA A 464 -5.72 41.53 13.79
C ALA A 464 -6.56 40.95 12.65
N LEU A 465 -7.06 41.79 11.74
CA LEU A 465 -7.81 41.35 10.56
C LEU A 465 -6.93 40.54 9.58
N GLY A 466 -5.70 40.98 9.33
CA GLY A 466 -4.74 40.25 8.51
C GLY A 466 -4.37 38.89 9.12
N GLY A 467 -4.18 38.83 10.44
CA GLY A 467 -4.00 37.58 11.17
C GLY A 467 -5.20 36.64 11.04
N ALA A 468 -6.42 37.18 11.19
CA ALA A 468 -7.65 36.39 11.01
C ALA A 468 -7.75 35.79 9.60
N ALA A 469 -7.50 36.59 8.56
CA ALA A 469 -7.52 36.12 7.18
C ALA A 469 -6.47 35.04 6.92
N LEU A 470 -5.24 35.23 7.42
CA LEU A 470 -4.15 34.25 7.30
C LEU A 470 -4.54 32.91 7.95
N PHE A 471 -4.97 32.92 9.21
CA PHE A 471 -5.33 31.70 9.92
C PHE A 471 -6.57 31.02 9.35
N ALA A 472 -7.57 31.78 8.89
CA ALA A 472 -8.74 31.22 8.20
C ALA A 472 -8.33 30.53 6.89
N PHE A 473 -7.45 31.15 6.10
CA PHE A 473 -6.91 30.55 4.88
C PHE A 473 -6.07 29.30 5.17
N SER A 474 -5.24 29.32 6.21
CA SER A 474 -4.50 28.14 6.66
C SER A 474 -5.44 27.01 7.07
N GLY A 475 -6.51 27.31 7.83
CA GLY A 475 -7.55 26.35 8.18
C GLY A 475 -8.23 25.73 6.95
N TYR A 476 -8.52 26.55 5.93
CA TYR A 476 -9.07 26.09 4.66
C TYR A 476 -8.11 25.14 3.92
N LYS A 477 -6.82 25.48 3.85
CA LYS A 477 -5.81 24.61 3.21
C LYS A 477 -5.60 23.30 3.96
N LEU A 478 -5.62 23.31 5.29
CA LEU A 478 -5.59 22.08 6.09
C LEU A 478 -6.84 21.22 5.88
N GLN A 479 -8.02 21.84 5.71
CA GLN A 479 -9.24 21.12 5.34
C GLN A 479 -9.13 20.46 3.96
N GLN A 480 -8.57 21.14 2.97
CA GLN A 480 -8.30 20.55 1.65
C GLN A 480 -7.32 19.38 1.75
N LEU A 481 -6.20 19.57 2.46
CA LEU A 481 -5.21 18.51 2.70
C LEU A 481 -5.83 17.28 3.38
N SER A 482 -6.70 17.48 4.38
CA SER A 482 -7.35 16.36 5.08
C SER A 482 -8.25 15.52 4.18
N ARG A 483 -8.81 16.08 3.10
CA ARG A 483 -9.68 15.33 2.17
C ARG A 483 -8.93 14.26 1.40
N LEU A 484 -7.63 14.45 1.14
CA LEU A 484 -6.80 13.49 0.42
C LEU A 484 -6.61 12.15 1.17
N PHE A 485 -6.91 12.13 2.47
CA PHE A 485 -6.92 10.90 3.27
C PHE A 485 -8.19 10.07 3.07
N TYR A 486 -9.21 10.63 2.43
CA TYR A 486 -10.51 9.98 2.23
C TYR A 486 -10.73 9.59 0.78
N VAL A 487 -10.69 10.57 -0.14
CA VAL A 487 -10.94 10.34 -1.57
C VAL A 487 -10.13 11.35 -2.37
N TYR A 488 -9.56 10.90 -3.47
CA TYR A 488 -8.94 11.76 -4.47
C TYR A 488 -9.39 11.34 -5.86
N GLU A 489 -10.40 12.03 -6.41
CA GLU A 489 -10.88 11.72 -7.75
C GLU A 489 -9.82 12.13 -8.80
N PHE A 490 -9.66 11.28 -9.82
CA PHE A 490 -8.74 11.54 -10.92
C PHE A 490 -9.45 11.34 -12.26
N GLU A 491 -9.11 12.17 -13.25
CA GLU A 491 -9.68 12.16 -14.58
C GLU A 491 -8.60 12.47 -15.60
N HIS A 492 -8.35 11.54 -16.52
CA HIS A 492 -7.34 11.70 -17.56
C HIS A 492 -7.65 12.82 -18.54
N ALA A 493 -8.93 13.11 -18.76
CA ALA A 493 -9.36 14.19 -19.66
C ALA A 493 -8.99 15.59 -19.14
N ASP A 494 -8.75 15.72 -17.83
CA ASP A 494 -8.38 16.98 -17.17
C ASP A 494 -6.89 16.99 -16.75
N ASN A 495 -6.11 15.98 -17.17
CA ASN A 495 -4.69 15.82 -16.81
C ASN A 495 -3.77 16.25 -17.97
N ASP A 496 -3.80 17.55 -18.25
CA ASP A 496 -2.91 18.26 -19.19
C ASP A 496 -1.76 19.00 -18.49
#